data_AF-A0A101W1W2-F1
#
_entry.id   AF-A0A101W1W2-F1
#
_cell.length_a   1.000
_cell.length_b   1.000
_cell.length_c   1.000
_cell.angle_alpha   90.00
_cell.angle_beta   90.00
_cell.angle_gamma   90.00
#
_symmetry.space_group_name_H-M   'P 1'
#
loop_
_entity.id
_entity.type
_entity.pdbx_description
1 polymer ?
#
loop_
_entity_poly.entity_id
_entity_poly.type
_entity_poly.pdbx_seq_one_letter_code
_entity_poly.pdbx_strand_id
1 'polypeptide(L)'
;MNFKSYDILSTLVPGFILLLVYLPFLGFIYNKDYVVGYTAIAFGLGYLLNTLGSWLEDFYFFTWGGRPSCNLLNGKSIWKIKQYNHSVLKVNLESKTVNPNPDNKELFSIAMRHAFSQKDTRMEDFSNGYAFARTMLTCSLLISIVILINYYNDWRAYLTIIIVLIFWYRAKQRGYYFSKEVLQVYSKIENI
;
A
#
# COMPACT_ATOMS: atom_id res chain seq x y z
N MET A 1 -1.81 -22.48 7.32
CA MET A 1 -1.82 -21.31 6.42
C MET A 1 -2.10 -21.82 5.01
N ASN A 2 -3.27 -21.54 4.43
CA ASN A 2 -3.43 -21.70 2.99
C ASN A 2 -2.64 -20.57 2.36
N PHE A 3 -1.46 -20.87 1.80
CA PHE A 3 -0.72 -19.91 0.99
C PHE A 3 -1.62 -19.53 -0.17
N LYS A 4 -2.20 -18.33 -0.13
CA LYS A 4 -2.95 -17.84 -1.28
C LYS A 4 -1.93 -17.60 -2.38
N SER A 5 -2.23 -18.03 -3.61
CA SER A 5 -1.34 -17.79 -4.76
C SER A 5 -0.97 -16.30 -4.90
N TYR A 6 -1.87 -15.43 -4.43
CA TYR A 6 -1.63 -13.99 -4.28
C TYR A 6 -0.41 -13.66 -3.42
N ASP A 7 -0.20 -14.29 -2.26
CA ASP A 7 0.89 -13.97 -1.33
C ASP A 7 2.25 -14.28 -1.95
N ILE A 8 2.32 -15.39 -2.70
CA ILE A 8 3.51 -15.78 -3.45
C ILE A 8 3.78 -14.79 -4.58
N LEU A 9 2.78 -14.50 -5.42
CA LEU A 9 2.93 -13.60 -6.56
C LEU A 9 3.25 -12.15 -6.14
N SER A 10 2.54 -11.63 -5.13
CA SER A 10 2.70 -10.26 -4.65
C SER A 10 4.07 -9.99 -4.04
N THR A 11 4.74 -11.03 -3.55
CA THR A 11 6.11 -10.98 -3.05
C THR A 11 7.12 -11.19 -4.20
N LEU A 12 6.90 -12.22 -5.01
CA LEU A 12 7.85 -12.67 -6.03
C LEU A 12 8.01 -11.69 -7.18
N VAL A 13 6.92 -11.08 -7.67
CA VAL A 13 6.96 -10.12 -8.78
C VAL A 13 7.86 -8.90 -8.47
N PRO A 14 7.61 -8.11 -7.41
CA PRO A 14 8.46 -6.95 -7.11
C PRO A 14 9.89 -7.37 -6.75
N GLY A 15 10.06 -8.52 -6.10
CA GLY A 15 11.38 -9.08 -5.79
C GLY A 15 12.20 -9.42 -7.03
N PHE A 16 11.58 -10.01 -8.07
CA PHE A 16 12.25 -10.31 -9.34
C PHE A 16 12.60 -9.04 -10.11
N ILE A 17 11.70 -8.06 -10.15
CA ILE A 17 11.96 -6.77 -10.81
C ILE A 17 13.17 -6.10 -10.15
N LEU A 18 13.21 -6.07 -8.81
CA LEU A 18 14.35 -5.52 -8.08
C LEU A 18 15.64 -6.30 -8.39
N LEU A 19 15.60 -7.64 -8.36
CA LEU A 19 16.75 -8.48 -8.64
C LEU A 19 17.33 -8.21 -10.04
N LEU A 20 16.48 -8.12 -11.07
CA LEU A 20 16.92 -7.89 -12.45
C LEU A 20 17.57 -6.52 -12.65
N VAL A 21 17.13 -5.50 -11.90
CA VAL A 21 17.74 -4.17 -11.93
C VAL A 21 19.07 -4.15 -11.19
N TYR A 22 19.17 -4.88 -10.07
CA TYR A 22 20.38 -4.90 -9.23
C TYR A 22 21.47 -5.85 -9.73
N LEU A 23 21.13 -6.90 -10.49
CA LEU A 23 22.10 -7.85 -11.03
C LEU A 23 23.19 -7.16 -11.88
N PRO A 24 22.85 -6.32 -12.89
CA PRO A 24 23.84 -5.55 -13.63
C PRO A 24 24.63 -4.59 -12.74
N PHE A 25 24.00 -4.00 -11.72
CA PHE A 25 24.67 -3.10 -10.77
C PHE A 25 25.75 -3.82 -9.95
N LEU A 26 25.53 -5.09 -9.62
CA LEU A 26 26.50 -5.95 -8.95
C LEU A 26 27.54 -6.57 -9.92
N GLY A 27 27.48 -6.25 -11.21
CA GLY A 27 28.38 -6.78 -12.24
C GLY A 27 28.02 -8.20 -12.71
N PHE A 28 26.83 -8.71 -12.38
CA PHE A 28 26.37 -10.03 -12.81
C PHE A 28 25.47 -9.96 -14.03
N ILE A 29 25.69 -10.87 -14.98
CA ILE A 29 24.79 -11.11 -16.11
C ILE A 29 23.78 -12.18 -15.70
N TYR A 30 22.50 -11.93 -15.99
CA TYR A 30 21.45 -12.90 -15.72
C TYR A 30 21.70 -14.19 -16.51
N ASN A 31 21.86 -15.32 -15.81
CA ASN A 31 21.98 -16.64 -16.41
C ASN A 31 20.77 -17.53 -16.09
N LYS A 32 20.09 -18.01 -17.14
CA LYS A 32 18.88 -18.84 -17.04
C LYS A 32 19.08 -20.15 -16.28
N ASP A 33 20.31 -20.67 -16.22
CA ASP A 33 20.60 -21.92 -15.52
C ASP A 33 20.40 -21.78 -14.00
N TYR A 34 20.51 -20.56 -13.46
CA TYR A 34 20.32 -20.25 -12.05
C TYR A 34 18.93 -19.73 -11.71
N VAL A 35 17.92 -19.90 -12.59
CA VAL A 35 16.54 -19.43 -12.38
C VAL A 35 15.99 -19.85 -11.02
N VAL A 36 16.23 -21.08 -10.57
CA VAL A 36 15.76 -21.56 -9.27
C VAL A 36 16.37 -20.75 -8.12
N GLY A 37 17.68 -20.49 -8.17
CA GLY A 37 18.37 -19.65 -7.18
C GLY A 37 17.90 -18.20 -7.22
N TYR A 38 17.74 -17.62 -8.41
CA TYR A 38 17.18 -16.28 -8.58
C TYR A 38 15.75 -16.17 -8.05
N THR A 39 14.93 -17.21 -8.21
CA THR A 39 13.57 -17.27 -7.66
C THR A 39 13.59 -17.19 -6.14
N ALA A 40 14.47 -17.94 -5.49
CA ALA A 40 14.60 -17.92 -4.03
C ALA A 40 15.08 -16.54 -3.53
N ILE A 41 16.09 -15.95 -4.18
CA ILE A 41 16.60 -14.62 -3.83
C ILE A 41 15.52 -13.56 -4.06
N ALA A 42 14.83 -13.60 -5.21
CA ALA A 42 13.75 -12.69 -5.53
C ALA A 42 12.62 -12.76 -4.49
N PHE A 43 12.23 -13.96 -4.06
CA PHE A 43 11.22 -14.10 -3.01
C PHE A 43 11.67 -13.45 -1.69
N GLY A 44 12.93 -13.65 -1.29
CA GLY A 44 13.51 -12.97 -0.11
C GLY A 44 13.53 -11.45 -0.25
N LEU A 45 13.96 -10.93 -1.41
CA LEU A 45 13.94 -9.50 -1.71
C LEU A 45 12.53 -8.92 -1.69
N GLY A 46 11.54 -9.65 -2.20
CA GLY A 46 10.13 -9.27 -2.14
C GLY A 46 9.63 -9.11 -0.71
N TYR A 47 10.02 -10.02 0.18
CA TYR A 47 9.65 -9.97 1.60
C TYR A 47 10.29 -8.76 2.30
N LEU A 48 11.55 -8.49 2.00
CA LEU A 48 12.26 -7.29 2.48
C LEU A 48 11.60 -6.00 1.95
N LEU A 49 11.21 -5.96 0.67
CA LEU A 49 10.51 -4.82 0.08
C LEU A 49 9.19 -4.53 0.78
N ASN A 50 8.40 -5.55 1.11
CA ASN A 50 7.15 -5.36 1.84
C ASN A 50 7.39 -4.81 3.26
N THR A 51 8.46 -5.27 3.91
CA THR A 51 8.90 -4.76 5.22
C THR A 51 9.30 -3.29 5.13
N LEU A 52 10.15 -2.94 4.17
CA LEU A 52 10.56 -1.55 3.91
C LEU A 52 9.36 -0.66 3.56
N GLY A 53 8.44 -1.16 2.75
CA GLY A 53 7.21 -0.44 2.41
C GLY A 53 6.35 -0.17 3.63
N SER A 54 6.33 -1.08 4.61
CA SER A 54 5.62 -0.87 5.89
C SER A 54 6.32 0.20 6.74
N TRP A 55 7.65 0.24 6.78
CA TRP A 55 8.39 1.27 7.52
C TRP A 55 8.25 2.66 6.88
N LEU A 56 8.21 2.72 5.55
CA LEU A 56 8.01 3.96 4.80
C LEU A 56 6.55 4.41 4.76
N GLU A 57 5.63 3.65 5.35
CA GLU A 57 4.20 3.96 5.30
C GLU A 57 3.87 5.31 5.95
N ASP A 58 4.43 5.60 7.13
CA ASP A 58 4.22 6.90 7.78
C ASP A 58 4.81 8.06 6.95
N PHE A 59 5.94 7.83 6.27
CA PHE A 59 6.50 8.78 5.32
C PHE A 59 5.57 8.99 4.12
N TYR A 60 5.00 7.93 3.56
CA TYR A 60 4.02 8.04 2.48
C TYR A 60 2.79 8.82 2.93
N PHE A 61 2.25 8.55 4.12
CA PHE A 61 1.13 9.31 4.69
C PHE A 61 1.44 10.79 4.85
N PHE A 62 2.65 11.13 5.27
CA PHE A 62 3.10 12.53 5.31
C PHE A 62 3.02 13.17 3.91
N THR A 63 3.59 12.52 2.88
CA THR A 63 3.54 13.04 1.51
C THR A 63 2.11 13.11 0.94
N TRP A 64 1.19 12.28 1.40
CA TRP A 64 -0.20 12.25 0.93
C TRP A 64 -1.08 13.36 1.52
N GLY A 65 -0.57 14.10 2.51
CA GLY A 65 -1.34 15.10 3.27
C GLY A 65 -2.10 14.49 4.44
N GLY A 66 -1.58 13.41 5.02
CA GLY A 66 -2.16 12.67 6.14
C GLY A 66 -2.68 11.28 5.78
N ARG A 67 -3.11 10.54 6.80
CA ARG A 67 -3.64 9.18 6.64
C ARG A 67 -4.96 9.20 5.86
N PRO A 68 -5.14 8.34 4.84
CA PRO A 68 -6.38 8.25 4.07
C PRO A 68 -7.63 8.07 4.94
N SER A 69 -7.55 7.24 5.98
CA SER A 69 -8.64 6.98 6.93
C SER A 69 -9.06 8.24 7.69
N CYS A 70 -8.10 8.95 8.29
CA CYS A 70 -8.34 10.20 9.01
C CYS A 70 -8.90 11.28 8.07
N ASN A 71 -8.40 11.35 6.84
CA ASN A 71 -8.88 12.31 5.84
C ASN A 71 -10.34 12.03 5.46
N LEU A 72 -10.72 10.77 5.25
CA LEU A 72 -12.10 10.41 4.94
C LEU A 72 -13.08 10.68 6.08
N LEU A 73 -12.68 10.42 7.34
CA LEU A 73 -13.48 10.74 8.53
C LEU A 73 -13.67 12.26 8.71
N ASN A 74 -12.68 13.06 8.33
CA ASN A 74 -12.76 14.52 8.33
C ASN A 74 -13.45 15.10 7.08
N GLY A 75 -14.09 14.28 6.24
CA GLY A 75 -14.79 14.72 5.04
C GLY A 75 -13.87 15.11 3.87
N LYS A 76 -12.54 14.96 4.00
CA LYS A 76 -11.60 15.21 2.90
C LYS A 76 -11.64 14.06 1.89
N SER A 77 -12.19 14.33 0.73
CA SER A 77 -12.26 13.40 -0.40
C SER A 77 -11.15 13.63 -1.44
N ILE A 78 -10.78 12.58 -2.17
CA ILE A 78 -10.01 12.69 -3.42
C ILE A 78 -10.99 12.75 -4.60
N TRP A 79 -10.55 13.30 -5.74
CA TRP A 79 -11.28 13.50 -7.01
C TRP A 79 -12.27 12.37 -7.44
N LYS A 80 -12.06 11.11 -7.02
CA LYS A 80 -12.98 9.97 -7.29
C LYS A 80 -13.51 9.22 -6.05
N ILE A 81 -13.09 9.59 -4.84
CA ILE A 81 -13.40 8.83 -3.61
C ILE A 81 -14.03 9.80 -2.62
N LYS A 82 -15.37 9.86 -2.65
CA LYS A 82 -16.19 10.62 -1.71
C LYS A 82 -16.85 9.70 -0.69
N GLN A 83 -16.85 10.14 0.56
CA GLN A 83 -17.61 9.55 1.67
C GLN A 83 -18.68 10.55 2.10
N TYR A 84 -19.93 10.25 1.76
CA TYR A 84 -21.03 11.21 1.95
C TYR A 84 -21.51 11.25 3.41
N ASN A 85 -21.58 10.10 4.09
CA ASN A 85 -22.10 9.99 5.47
C ASN A 85 -21.03 10.17 6.56
N HIS A 86 -20.00 10.98 6.34
CA HIS A 86 -18.84 11.07 7.24
C HIS A 86 -19.19 11.64 8.63
N SER A 87 -20.12 12.59 8.73
CA SER A 87 -20.57 13.17 10.01
C SER A 87 -21.34 12.17 10.86
N VAL A 88 -22.32 11.46 10.27
CA VAL A 88 -23.12 10.45 10.97
C VAL A 88 -22.26 9.26 11.41
N LEU A 89 -21.35 8.83 10.54
CA LEU A 89 -20.38 7.78 10.87
C LEU A 89 -19.48 8.18 12.04
N LYS A 90 -18.98 9.42 12.04
CA LYS A 90 -18.11 9.90 13.10
C LYS A 90 -18.83 9.95 14.44
N VAL A 91 -20.06 10.50 14.49
CA VAL A 91 -20.88 10.55 15.71
C VAL A 91 -21.18 9.14 16.24
N ASN A 92 -21.50 8.18 15.35
CA ASN A 92 -21.75 6.80 15.77
C ASN A 92 -20.47 6.08 16.26
N LEU A 93 -19.30 6.39 15.69
CA LEU A 93 -18.04 5.84 16.17
C LEU A 93 -17.63 6.46 17.52
N GLU A 94 -17.83 7.77 17.68
CA GLU A 94 -17.57 8.49 18.94
C GLU A 94 -18.43 7.93 20.08
N SER A 95 -19.70 7.60 19.83
CA SER A 95 -20.59 7.00 20.86
C SER A 95 -20.16 5.60 21.32
N LYS A 96 -19.26 4.95 20.58
CA LYS A 96 -18.69 3.63 20.93
C LYS A 96 -17.33 3.70 21.60
N THR A 97 -16.76 4.90 21.70
CA THR A 97 -15.49 5.11 22.38
C THR A 97 -15.70 5.42 23.86
N VAL A 98 -14.83 4.88 24.72
CA VAL A 98 -14.79 5.22 26.16
C VAL A 98 -14.04 6.55 26.37
N ASN A 99 -13.22 6.95 25.40
CA ASN A 99 -12.39 8.15 25.44
C ASN A 99 -13.22 9.40 25.10
N PRO A 100 -13.23 10.46 25.93
CA PRO A 100 -14.01 11.68 25.68
C PRO A 100 -13.53 12.50 24.47
N ASN A 101 -12.31 12.25 23.95
CA ASN A 101 -11.82 12.88 22.72
C ASN A 101 -11.00 11.87 21.89
N PRO A 102 -11.66 10.94 21.18
CA PRO A 102 -10.98 9.88 20.44
C PRO A 102 -10.25 10.43 19.22
N ASP A 103 -9.03 9.95 18.98
CA ASP A 103 -8.32 10.27 17.73
C ASP A 103 -9.00 9.57 16.56
N ASN A 104 -8.97 10.17 15.37
CA ASN A 104 -9.51 9.56 14.16
C ASN A 104 -8.87 8.20 13.83
N LYS A 105 -7.63 7.96 14.30
CA LYS A 105 -6.98 6.64 14.21
C LYS A 105 -7.70 5.57 15.05
N GLU A 106 -8.16 5.95 16.24
CA GLU A 106 -8.92 5.09 17.16
C GLU A 106 -10.31 4.80 16.60
N LEU A 107 -11.00 5.82 16.10
CA LEU A 107 -12.31 5.66 15.45
C LEU A 107 -12.22 4.71 14.25
N PHE A 108 -11.16 4.84 13.43
CA PHE A 108 -10.95 3.95 12.30
C PHE A 108 -10.59 2.52 12.72
N SER A 109 -9.84 2.32 13.81
CA SER A 109 -9.49 0.98 14.29
C SER A 109 -10.73 0.23 14.80
N ILE A 110 -11.68 0.94 15.43
CA ILE A 110 -12.99 0.40 15.81
C ILE A 110 -13.78 0.00 14.56
N ALA A 111 -13.93 0.91 13.59
CA ALA A 111 -14.63 0.61 12.34
C ALA A 111 -14.04 -0.61 11.61
N MET A 112 -12.70 -0.68 11.57
CA MET A 112 -11.96 -1.79 10.98
C MET A 112 -12.23 -3.11 11.70
N ARG A 113 -12.21 -3.14 13.03
CA ARG A 113 -12.49 -4.35 13.81
C ARG A 113 -13.91 -4.89 13.54
N HIS A 114 -14.89 -4.01 13.44
CA HIS A 114 -16.26 -4.39 13.09
C HIS A 114 -16.35 -4.90 11.65
N ALA A 115 -15.73 -4.20 10.70
CA ALA A 115 -15.77 -4.58 9.29
C ALA A 115 -15.09 -5.93 9.01
N PHE A 116 -13.98 -6.24 9.69
CA PHE A 116 -13.29 -7.54 9.58
C PHE A 116 -13.98 -8.69 10.34
N SER A 117 -14.93 -8.40 11.23
CA SER A 117 -15.70 -9.44 11.95
C SER A 117 -16.71 -10.16 11.05
N GLN A 118 -17.10 -9.54 9.94
CA GLN A 118 -17.93 -10.19 8.92
C GLN A 118 -17.08 -11.12 8.06
N LYS A 119 -17.34 -12.42 8.17
CA LYS A 119 -16.89 -13.40 7.18
C LYS A 119 -17.50 -13.03 5.82
N ASP A 120 -16.70 -13.12 4.77
CA ASP A 120 -17.11 -12.88 3.36
C ASP A 120 -17.11 -11.43 2.86
N THR A 121 -16.35 -10.54 3.50
CA THR A 121 -16.16 -9.18 2.97
C THR A 121 -14.95 -9.11 2.03
N ARG A 122 -15.05 -8.30 0.96
CA ARG A 122 -13.96 -8.00 0.01
C ARG A 122 -12.80 -7.22 0.65
N MET A 123 -12.82 -7.03 1.96
CA MET A 123 -11.88 -6.26 2.78
C MET A 123 -10.46 -6.79 2.68
N GLU A 124 -10.28 -8.12 2.69
CA GLU A 124 -8.97 -8.74 2.52
C GLU A 124 -8.36 -8.36 1.16
N ASP A 125 -9.14 -8.40 0.08
CA ASP A 125 -8.67 -8.06 -1.26
C ASP A 125 -8.25 -6.59 -1.37
N PHE A 126 -9.00 -5.67 -0.73
CA PHE A 126 -8.63 -4.26 -0.70
C PHE A 126 -7.39 -3.99 0.16
N SER A 127 -7.27 -4.68 1.30
CA SER A 127 -6.09 -4.60 2.18
C SER A 127 -4.84 -5.09 1.47
N ASN A 128 -4.92 -6.28 0.87
CA ASN A 128 -3.89 -6.88 0.05
C ASN A 128 -3.52 -5.97 -1.13
N GLY A 129 -4.52 -5.49 -1.88
CA GLY A 129 -4.31 -4.57 -2.99
C GLY A 129 -3.61 -3.27 -2.60
N TYR A 130 -3.83 -2.77 -1.37
CA TYR A 130 -3.10 -1.63 -0.82
C TYR A 130 -1.65 -1.99 -0.47
N ALA A 131 -1.43 -3.09 0.25
CA ALA A 131 -0.09 -3.56 0.62
C ALA A 131 0.80 -3.80 -0.61
N PHE A 132 0.25 -4.40 -1.67
CA PHE A 132 0.96 -4.58 -2.94
C PHE A 132 1.28 -3.26 -3.63
N ALA A 133 0.34 -2.32 -3.69
CA ALA A 133 0.59 -1.00 -4.30
C ALA A 133 1.70 -0.23 -3.57
N ARG A 134 1.74 -0.32 -2.25
CA ARG A 134 2.80 0.25 -1.40
C ARG A 134 4.15 -0.43 -1.67
N THR A 135 4.17 -1.77 -1.74
CA THR A 135 5.39 -2.54 -2.05
C THR A 135 5.94 -2.19 -3.43
N MET A 136 5.08 -2.03 -4.44
CA MET A 136 5.48 -1.60 -5.79
C MET A 136 6.02 -0.16 -5.79
N LEU A 137 5.45 0.75 -4.99
CA LEU A 137 6.01 2.10 -4.82
C LEU A 137 7.42 2.03 -4.23
N THR A 138 7.62 1.28 -3.16
CA THR A 138 8.95 1.10 -2.55
C THR A 138 9.94 0.47 -3.51
N CYS A 139 9.52 -0.55 -4.26
CA CYS A 139 10.31 -1.18 -5.32
C CYS A 139 10.72 -0.13 -6.37
N SER A 140 9.77 0.66 -6.87
CA SER A 140 10.05 1.71 -7.87
C SER A 140 11.01 2.78 -7.34
N LEU A 141 10.90 3.17 -6.07
CA LEU A 141 11.82 4.13 -5.45
C LEU A 141 13.26 3.60 -5.42
N LEU A 142 13.46 2.36 -4.97
CA LEU A 142 14.79 1.76 -4.91
C LEU A 142 15.40 1.58 -6.31
N ILE A 143 14.58 1.17 -7.29
CA ILE A 143 15.01 1.06 -8.69
C ILE A 143 15.42 2.43 -9.25
N SER A 144 14.61 3.47 -9.02
CA SER A 144 14.91 4.83 -9.48
C SER A 144 16.21 5.35 -8.87
N ILE A 145 16.48 5.09 -7.60
CA ILE A 145 17.75 5.49 -6.96
C ILE A 145 18.95 4.85 -7.67
N VAL A 146 18.90 3.53 -7.92
CA VAL A 146 19.98 2.83 -8.62
C VAL A 146 20.18 3.37 -10.03
N ILE A 147 19.09 3.58 -10.79
CA ILE A 147 19.18 4.07 -12.16
C ILE A 147 19.74 5.50 -12.20
N LEU A 148 19.29 6.37 -11.30
CA LEU A 148 19.76 7.76 -11.25
C LEU A 148 21.23 7.86 -10.86
N ILE A 149 21.73 7.00 -9.96
CA ILE A 149 23.15 6.98 -9.58
C ILE A 149 24.03 6.55 -10.76
N ASN A 150 23.64 5.50 -11.49
CA ASN A 150 24.46 4.96 -12.59
C ASN A 150 24.36 5.75 -13.89
N TYR A 151 23.20 6.36 -14.16
CA TYR A 151 22.89 7.00 -15.44
C TYR A 151 22.52 8.48 -15.26
N TYR A 152 23.12 9.19 -14.30
CA TYR A 152 22.80 10.58 -14.00
C TYR A 152 22.96 11.55 -15.20
N ASN A 153 23.86 11.21 -16.14
CA ASN A 153 24.10 11.97 -17.38
C ASN A 153 23.06 11.70 -18.47
N ASP A 154 22.30 10.62 -18.39
CA ASP A 154 21.27 10.29 -19.39
C ASP A 154 19.92 10.85 -18.96
N TRP A 155 19.32 11.68 -19.82
CA TRP A 155 17.99 12.23 -19.58
C TRP A 155 16.92 11.14 -19.39
N ARG A 156 17.11 9.95 -19.99
CA ARG A 156 16.20 8.81 -19.87
C ARG A 156 16.12 8.27 -18.45
N ALA A 157 17.18 8.40 -17.65
CA ALA A 157 17.19 8.00 -16.25
C ALA A 157 16.14 8.76 -15.43
N TYR A 158 15.84 10.02 -15.79
CA TYR A 158 14.86 10.85 -15.10
C TYR A 158 13.40 10.43 -15.39
N LEU A 159 13.14 9.60 -16.42
CA LEU A 159 11.81 8.99 -16.63
C LEU A 159 11.39 8.10 -15.45
N THR A 160 12.36 7.57 -14.70
CA THR A 160 12.08 6.77 -13.50
C THR A 160 11.38 7.57 -12.41
N ILE A 161 11.58 8.89 -12.37
CA ILE A 161 10.87 9.79 -11.45
C ILE A 161 9.38 9.83 -11.79
N ILE A 162 9.04 9.90 -13.08
CA ILE A 162 7.64 9.88 -13.54
C ILE A 162 6.97 8.56 -13.15
N ILE A 163 7.69 7.44 -13.31
CA ILE A 163 7.19 6.10 -12.91
C ILE A 163 6.91 6.06 -11.41
N VAL A 164 7.82 6.57 -10.57
CA VAL A 164 7.63 6.68 -9.12
C VAL A 164 6.40 7.52 -8.80
N LEU A 165 6.20 8.66 -9.48
CA LEU A 165 5.01 9.51 -9.26
C LEU A 165 3.70 8.79 -9.61
N ILE A 166 3.69 7.98 -10.67
CA ILE A 166 2.52 7.16 -11.04
C ILE A 166 2.23 6.13 -9.95
N PHE A 167 3.25 5.40 -9.47
CA PHE A 167 3.08 4.44 -8.38
C PHE A 167 2.68 5.12 -7.07
N TRP A 168 3.20 6.31 -6.79
CA TRP A 168 2.85 7.10 -5.63
C TRP A 168 1.37 7.46 -5.65
N TYR A 169 0.88 7.95 -6.79
CA TYR A 169 -0.53 8.29 -6.96
C TYR A 169 -1.41 7.04 -6.87
N ARG A 170 -0.97 5.92 -7.45
CA ARG A 170 -1.69 4.64 -7.40
C ARG A 170 -1.78 4.07 -5.97
N ALA A 171 -0.69 4.12 -5.21
CA ALA A 171 -0.65 3.71 -3.81
C ALA A 171 -1.57 4.58 -2.94
N LYS A 172 -1.53 5.91 -3.15
CA LYS A 172 -2.46 6.85 -2.52
C LYS A 172 -3.91 6.48 -2.82
N GLN A 173 -4.27 6.28 -4.09
CA GLN A 173 -5.63 5.87 -4.47
C GLN A 173 -6.06 4.58 -3.78
N ARG A 174 -5.22 3.54 -3.77
CA ARG A 174 -5.53 2.25 -3.14
C ARG A 174 -5.73 2.38 -1.63
N GLY A 175 -4.94 3.21 -0.94
CA GLY A 175 -5.13 3.49 0.48
C GLY A 175 -6.48 4.15 0.79
N TYR A 176 -6.92 5.08 -0.06
CA TYR A 176 -8.25 5.69 0.06
C TYR A 176 -9.38 4.72 -0.29
N TYR A 177 -9.24 3.84 -1.29
CA TYR A 177 -10.25 2.83 -1.60
C TYR A 177 -10.42 1.84 -0.45
N PHE A 178 -9.31 1.37 0.12
CA PHE A 178 -9.35 0.48 1.29
C PHE A 178 -10.04 1.14 2.48
N SER A 179 -9.64 2.37 2.81
CA SER A 179 -10.24 3.11 3.93
C SER A 179 -11.72 3.39 3.72
N LYS A 180 -12.13 3.68 2.48
CA LYS A 180 -13.54 3.86 2.13
C LYS A 180 -14.33 2.56 2.30
N GLU A 181 -13.82 1.43 1.80
CA GLU A 181 -14.49 0.14 1.91
C GLU A 181 -14.74 -0.23 3.36
N VAL A 182 -13.72 -0.05 4.22
CA VAL A 182 -13.84 -0.26 5.68
C VAL A 182 -15.02 0.53 6.26
N LEU A 183 -15.10 1.83 5.93
CA LEU A 183 -16.17 2.70 6.42
C LEU A 183 -17.54 2.35 5.82
N GLN A 184 -17.60 1.89 4.56
CA GLN A 184 -18.85 1.48 3.91
C GLN A 184 -19.40 0.18 4.49
N VAL A 185 -18.54 -0.82 4.70
CA VAL A 185 -18.91 -2.08 5.35
C VAL A 185 -19.40 -1.79 6.77
N TYR A 186 -18.69 -0.93 7.51
CA TYR A 186 -19.13 -0.49 8.84
C TYR A 186 -20.51 0.18 8.81
N SER A 187 -20.72 1.14 7.90
CA SER A 187 -22.02 1.81 7.71
C SER A 187 -23.15 0.80 7.49
N LYS A 188 -22.88 -0.24 6.67
CA LYS A 188 -23.85 -1.29 6.37
C LYS A 188 -24.16 -2.17 7.59
N ILE A 189 -23.18 -2.45 8.44
CA ILE A 189 -23.37 -3.22 9.67
C ILE A 189 -24.27 -2.46 10.64
N GLU A 190 -24.06 -1.14 10.75
CA GLU A 190 -24.74 -0.28 11.71
C GLU A 190 -26.03 0.37 11.17
N ASN A 191 -26.40 0.08 9.92
CA ASN A 191 -27.54 0.67 9.22
C ASN A 191 -27.50 2.22 9.15
N ILE A 192 -26.34 2.76 8.76
CA ILE A 192 -26.05 4.21 8.61
C ILE A 192 -25.86 4.58 7.13
#